data_AF-A0A8S2IVX2-F1
#
_entry.id   AF-A0A8S2IVX2-F1
#
_cell.length_a   1.000
_cell.length_b   1.000
_cell.length_c   1.000
_cell.angle_alpha   90.00
_cell.angle_beta   90.00
_cell.angle_gamma   90.00
#
_symmetry.space_group_name_H-M   'P 1'
#
loop_
_entity.id
_entity.type
_entity.pdbx_description
1 polymer ?
#
loop_
_entity_poly.entity_id
_entity_poly.type
_entity_poly.pdbx_seq_one_letter_code
_entity_poly.pdbx_strand_id
1 'polypeptide(L)'
;MHSALRPKPPVKIPPSLIPTTIDHPSQSLIRKSSIQQNDHHQKSIKITSDYRHTSLSLNHTTIARCCWSLGLRNSNGKYLTSESFGNKINATGTSLKRKQIWTIIYNFQNDCVYLQSSLSHYLSTDKYGRLNCDSNKLNDDCYFQLEYNRIGQWAFKSVTYHMYFGGDNDHLHCFSKSPEWWSPHLAVHPQINLKHVLRKRYAKLDDDEIHVDEIIPWGSDAIIAVEYLNDHYCIRSSNGFYVHKDGKLTTIKTNETLFTIELYKGYLTFKDCDQSYLTAIGPLGILTTRNKIAGKDEQFLLEESKLQICLVAPNGKLVSIKQGIDLSANQYERDHSSIFQLEYDDDFHAYHIRTYDNKYWKIEGFNVQAIADKRSIETSFQIQSAGHGRIKFQTSNEKFLVPHATGHLRVVNEQISSNDAYFSIKFINRPFCIFKCDFGHIGYRNKQSRILECNKALSTLFSLEEPHDGTHSEGIVYLKGLENSTISIKIIRVFLFFVLGSDGVYWEILNDLSICVSGCEPSKFALELCPSHSRVVIKAPNGMYLRAEQNGSIQATCQNSRQATQWEF
;
A
#
# COMPACT_ATOMS: atom_id res chain seq x y z
N MET A 1 24.46 -59.38 29.33
CA MET A 1 24.00 -58.12 28.71
C MET A 1 25.11 -57.62 27.79
N HIS A 2 24.88 -57.78 26.49
CA HIS A 2 25.69 -57.33 25.34
C HIS A 2 25.96 -55.82 25.40
N SER A 3 26.99 -55.21 24.80
CA SER A 3 28.16 -55.66 24.03
C SER A 3 29.07 -54.43 23.86
N ALA A 4 30.36 -54.56 24.17
CA ALA A 4 31.40 -53.68 23.67
C ALA A 4 31.72 -54.08 22.22
N LEU A 5 31.85 -53.11 21.31
CA LEU A 5 32.45 -53.31 19.99
C LEU A 5 33.56 -52.28 19.74
N ARG A 6 34.67 -52.84 19.26
CA ARG A 6 36.01 -52.29 19.05
C ARG A 6 36.11 -51.28 17.88
N PRO A 7 37.23 -50.52 17.80
CA PRO A 7 37.46 -49.44 16.84
C PRO A 7 37.95 -49.95 15.47
N LYS A 8 37.76 -49.14 14.41
CA LYS A 8 38.44 -49.31 13.10
C LYS A 8 39.65 -48.36 12.98
N PRO A 9 40.77 -48.81 12.37
CA PRO A 9 42.04 -48.05 12.23
C PRO A 9 42.12 -47.22 10.92
N PRO A 10 43.18 -46.41 10.70
CA PRO A 10 43.18 -45.29 9.76
C PRO A 10 43.68 -45.66 8.36
N VAL A 11 43.28 -44.90 7.33
CA VAL A 11 43.82 -45.00 5.97
C VAL A 11 44.67 -43.78 5.64
N LYS A 12 45.89 -44.06 5.17
CA LYS A 12 46.97 -43.14 4.80
C LYS A 12 46.82 -42.63 3.35
N ILE A 13 47.13 -41.35 3.15
CA ILE A 13 47.50 -40.66 1.87
C ILE A 13 49.02 -40.89 1.67
N PRO A 14 49.65 -41.05 0.46
CA PRO A 14 49.95 -39.95 -0.52
C PRO A 14 50.32 -40.40 -1.98
N PRO A 15 51.02 -39.63 -2.87
CA PRO A 15 51.03 -38.19 -3.21
C PRO A 15 50.97 -37.85 -4.74
N SER A 16 50.73 -36.55 -5.03
CA SER A 16 51.30 -35.64 -6.07
C SER A 16 51.42 -36.03 -7.56
N LEU A 17 51.07 -35.08 -8.45
CA LEU A 17 51.98 -34.48 -9.46
C LEU A 17 51.37 -33.21 -10.10
N ILE A 18 52.08 -32.09 -9.94
CA ILE A 18 52.13 -30.84 -10.76
C ILE A 18 53.21 -31.14 -11.86
N PRO A 19 53.37 -30.50 -13.06
CA PRO A 19 53.27 -29.07 -13.40
C PRO A 19 52.75 -28.80 -14.86
N THR A 20 52.78 -27.64 -15.54
CA THR A 20 53.56 -26.38 -15.50
C THR A 20 52.89 -25.34 -16.43
N THR A 21 53.25 -24.09 -16.16
CA THR A 21 53.13 -22.79 -16.89
C THR A 21 53.46 -22.74 -18.39
N ILE A 22 53.00 -21.69 -19.10
CA ILE A 22 53.80 -20.75 -19.95
C ILE A 22 52.97 -19.49 -20.34
N ASP A 23 53.68 -18.37 -20.46
CA ASP A 23 53.32 -16.95 -20.63
C ASP A 23 52.77 -16.46 -22.00
N HIS A 24 52.17 -15.25 -21.93
CA HIS A 24 51.88 -14.14 -22.88
C HIS A 24 52.70 -13.96 -24.20
N PRO A 25 52.47 -12.93 -25.06
CA PRO A 25 51.30 -12.05 -25.40
C PRO A 25 51.08 -11.90 -26.95
N SER A 26 50.10 -11.11 -27.44
CA SER A 26 50.25 -10.14 -28.58
C SER A 26 48.94 -9.61 -29.23
N GLN A 27 48.95 -8.29 -29.39
CA GLN A 27 48.22 -7.32 -30.23
C GLN A 27 47.34 -7.67 -31.46
N SER A 28 46.32 -6.80 -31.62
CA SER A 28 45.79 -6.16 -32.85
C SER A 28 44.78 -6.93 -33.74
N LEU A 29 43.61 -6.33 -33.97
CA LEU A 29 43.28 -5.70 -35.26
C LEU A 29 41.92 -4.98 -35.24
N ILE A 30 41.99 -3.73 -35.70
CA ILE A 30 40.92 -2.80 -36.04
C ILE A 30 40.24 -3.27 -37.34
N ARG A 31 38.91 -3.21 -37.41
CA ARG A 31 38.22 -2.98 -38.70
C ARG A 31 37.02 -2.05 -38.52
N LYS A 32 37.10 -0.94 -39.24
CA LYS A 32 36.08 0.09 -39.47
C LYS A 32 35.02 -0.43 -40.46
N SER A 33 33.77 -0.01 -40.27
CA SER A 33 32.77 0.24 -41.33
C SER A 33 31.66 1.08 -40.69
N SER A 34 31.68 2.40 -40.82
CA SER A 34 31.24 3.23 -41.97
C SER A 34 29.90 3.89 -41.63
N ILE A 35 29.97 5.20 -41.51
CA ILE A 35 28.88 6.16 -41.28
C ILE A 35 28.06 6.29 -42.57
N GLN A 36 26.74 6.24 -42.45
CA GLN A 36 25.82 6.97 -43.34
C GLN A 36 24.85 7.76 -42.46
N GLN A 37 24.93 9.08 -42.59
CA GLN A 37 23.89 10.02 -42.19
C GLN A 37 22.68 9.83 -43.12
N ASN A 38 21.46 9.95 -42.58
CA ASN A 38 20.46 10.84 -43.16
C ASN A 38 19.25 11.07 -42.22
N ASP A 39 18.96 12.36 -42.11
CA ASP A 39 17.66 13.03 -42.08
C ASP A 39 16.78 13.04 -40.82
N HIS A 40 16.81 14.25 -40.24
CA HIS A 40 15.81 14.88 -39.39
C HIS A 40 14.39 14.80 -39.97
N HIS A 41 13.48 14.19 -39.20
CA HIS A 41 12.09 14.61 -39.17
C HIS A 41 11.64 14.83 -37.72
N GLN A 42 11.51 16.11 -37.35
CA GLN A 42 10.78 16.56 -36.18
C GLN A 42 9.32 16.09 -36.30
N LYS A 43 8.90 15.17 -35.44
CA LYS A 43 7.49 15.02 -35.04
C LYS A 43 7.33 15.63 -33.65
N SER A 44 6.64 16.76 -33.63
CA SER A 44 6.15 17.44 -32.45
C SER A 44 5.19 16.54 -31.67
N ILE A 45 5.62 16.05 -30.51
CA ILE A 45 4.75 15.39 -29.54
C ILE A 45 4.11 16.49 -28.70
N LYS A 46 2.81 16.73 -28.92
CA LYS A 46 1.98 17.45 -27.94
C LYS A 46 1.89 16.57 -26.69
N ILE A 47 2.59 16.96 -25.64
CA ILE A 47 2.48 16.35 -24.31
C ILE A 47 1.22 16.92 -23.66
N THR A 48 0.11 16.18 -23.74
CA THR A 48 -1.01 16.34 -22.81
C THR A 48 -0.61 15.79 -21.45
N SER A 49 -0.86 16.59 -20.42
CA SER A 49 -0.50 16.39 -19.02
C SER A 49 -1.34 15.29 -18.36
N ASP A 50 -0.83 14.05 -18.35
CA ASP A 50 -1.32 12.98 -17.48
C ASP A 50 -0.21 12.62 -16.49
N TYR A 51 -0.31 13.16 -15.27
CA TYR A 51 0.56 12.79 -14.17
C TYR A 51 0.16 11.40 -13.65
N ARG A 52 0.80 10.37 -14.19
CA ARG A 52 0.76 9.01 -13.62
C ARG A 52 2.00 8.81 -12.78
N HIS A 53 1.84 8.10 -11.66
CA HIS A 53 2.96 7.55 -10.89
C HIS A 53 3.87 6.78 -11.85
N THR A 54 4.99 7.38 -12.23
CA THR A 54 6.05 6.69 -12.97
C THR A 54 6.74 5.75 -11.98
N SER A 55 6.30 4.50 -11.95
CA SER A 55 7.15 3.36 -11.65
C SER A 55 8.20 3.29 -12.76
N LEU A 56 9.37 3.90 -12.51
CA LEU A 56 10.55 3.61 -13.32
C LEU A 56 10.91 2.14 -13.10
N SER A 57 10.81 1.33 -14.16
CA SER A 57 11.22 -0.06 -14.20
C SER A 57 12.75 -0.18 -14.10
N LEU A 58 13.27 -0.02 -12.88
CA LEU A 58 14.60 -0.43 -12.48
C LEU A 58 14.45 -1.36 -11.27
N ASN A 59 14.72 -2.65 -11.46
CA ASN A 59 14.80 -3.71 -10.44
C ASN A 59 14.08 -3.37 -9.11
N HIS A 60 12.74 -3.51 -9.13
CA HIS A 60 11.79 -3.13 -8.09
C HIS A 60 12.13 -3.55 -6.65
N THR A 61 13.04 -4.51 -6.45
CA THR A 61 13.39 -5.03 -5.12
C THR A 61 14.45 -4.20 -4.39
N THR A 62 15.28 -3.40 -5.06
CA THR A 62 16.40 -2.70 -4.40
C THR A 62 16.05 -1.26 -4.02
N ILE A 63 15.22 -0.59 -4.82
CA ILE A 63 14.87 0.84 -4.64
C ILE A 63 13.81 1.03 -3.54
N ALA A 64 12.81 0.15 -3.44
CA ALA A 64 11.73 0.24 -2.44
C ALA A 64 12.20 0.07 -0.97
N ARG A 65 13.41 -0.43 -0.75
CA ARG A 65 13.94 -0.76 0.60
C ARG A 65 14.56 0.43 1.34
N CYS A 66 14.65 1.58 0.68
CA CYS A 66 15.54 2.67 1.11
C CYS A 66 14.97 4.06 0.79
N CYS A 67 13.71 4.14 0.37
CA CYS A 67 13.04 5.39 0.04
C CYS A 67 11.69 5.48 0.77
N TRP A 68 11.43 6.62 1.40
CA TRP A 68 10.21 6.86 2.17
C TRP A 68 9.57 8.16 1.73
N SER A 69 8.35 8.06 1.20
CA SER A 69 7.52 9.22 0.87
C SER A 69 6.85 9.73 2.14
N LEU A 70 7.14 10.97 2.53
CA LEU A 70 6.63 11.58 3.75
C LEU A 70 6.43 13.09 3.60
N GLY A 71 5.55 13.64 4.43
CA GLY A 71 5.51 15.05 4.75
C GLY A 71 6.43 15.37 5.91
N LEU A 72 7.06 16.54 5.88
CA LEU A 72 7.84 17.06 7.00
C LEU A 72 7.11 18.24 7.60
N ARG A 73 6.64 18.10 8.85
CA ARG A 73 5.85 19.13 9.53
C ARG A 73 6.70 19.89 10.54
N ASN A 74 6.74 21.21 10.47
CA ASN A 74 7.50 22.03 11.42
C ASN A 74 6.75 22.20 12.76
N SER A 75 7.36 22.95 13.69
CA SER A 75 6.80 23.26 15.01
C SER A 75 5.44 23.97 14.97
N ASN A 76 5.13 24.68 13.88
CA ASN A 76 3.86 25.37 13.67
C ASN A 76 2.81 24.50 12.99
N GLY A 77 3.07 23.20 12.84
CA GLY A 77 2.14 22.26 12.22
C GLY A 77 2.03 22.41 10.70
N LYS A 78 2.96 23.10 10.04
CA LYS A 78 2.97 23.33 8.60
C LYS A 78 3.93 22.39 7.89
N TYR A 79 3.54 21.90 6.71
CA TYR A 79 4.32 20.99 5.91
C TYR A 79 5.32 21.74 5.01
N LEU A 80 6.55 21.22 4.96
CA LEU A 80 7.53 21.55 3.94
C LEU A 80 6.94 21.31 2.56
N THR A 81 6.99 22.34 1.72
CA THR A 81 6.29 22.42 0.45
C THR A 81 7.29 22.79 -0.63
N SER A 82 7.29 22.02 -1.73
CA SER A 82 7.93 22.39 -2.98
C SER A 82 6.89 22.98 -3.91
N GLU A 83 7.03 24.26 -4.27
CA GLU A 83 6.10 24.91 -5.19
C GLU A 83 6.23 24.37 -6.61
N SER A 84 5.09 24.30 -7.32
CA SER A 84 5.05 23.83 -8.72
C SER A 84 5.76 24.76 -9.69
N PHE A 85 5.95 26.03 -9.31
CA PHE A 85 6.55 27.05 -10.15
C PHE A 85 7.65 27.79 -9.39
N GLY A 86 8.73 28.12 -10.10
CA GLY A 86 9.84 28.91 -9.56
C GLY A 86 10.78 28.18 -8.60
N ASN A 87 10.66 26.85 -8.47
CA ASN A 87 11.52 26.00 -7.62
C ASN A 87 11.65 26.48 -6.17
N LYS A 88 10.65 27.22 -5.68
CA LYS A 88 10.64 27.75 -4.33
C LYS A 88 10.21 26.66 -3.36
N ILE A 89 10.80 26.72 -2.17
CA ILE A 89 10.41 25.89 -1.04
C ILE A 89 9.92 26.79 0.10
N ASN A 90 8.92 26.31 0.83
CA ASN A 90 8.36 27.00 2.00
C ASN A 90 7.78 25.98 2.99
N ALA A 91 7.37 26.41 4.17
CA ALA A 91 6.65 25.60 5.16
C ALA A 91 5.29 26.25 5.47
N THR A 92 4.41 26.35 4.48
CA THR A 92 3.06 26.94 4.64
C THR A 92 1.92 25.91 4.52
N GLY A 93 2.21 24.71 4.03
CA GLY A 93 1.19 23.69 3.73
C GLY A 93 0.43 23.22 4.98
N THR A 94 -0.89 23.20 4.92
CA THR A 94 -1.75 22.73 6.04
C THR A 94 -2.23 21.29 5.90
N SER A 95 -1.99 20.68 4.74
CA SER A 95 -2.41 19.32 4.40
C SER A 95 -1.30 18.63 3.64
N LEU A 96 -1.21 17.30 3.78
CA LEU A 96 -0.22 16.48 3.07
C LEU A 96 -0.74 16.17 1.67
N LYS A 97 -0.56 17.12 0.74
CA LYS A 97 -0.84 16.93 -0.69
C LYS A 97 0.45 16.69 -1.45
N ARG A 98 0.35 16.51 -2.77
CA ARG A 98 1.48 16.27 -3.67
C ARG A 98 2.68 17.20 -3.45
N LYS A 99 2.47 18.51 -3.32
CA LYS A 99 3.55 19.49 -3.12
C LYS A 99 4.28 19.33 -1.77
N GLN A 100 3.63 18.71 -0.79
CA GLN A 100 4.13 18.47 0.56
C GLN A 100 4.80 17.09 0.71
N ILE A 101 4.73 16.24 -0.32
CA ILE A 101 5.36 14.92 -0.30
C ILE A 101 6.82 15.08 -0.74
N TRP A 102 7.70 14.59 0.12
CA TRP A 102 9.13 14.46 -0.10
C TRP A 102 9.53 12.99 0.00
N THR A 103 10.35 12.52 -0.92
CA THR A 103 10.94 11.19 -0.88
C THR A 103 12.29 11.29 -0.19
N ILE A 104 12.41 10.73 1.01
CA ILE A 104 13.68 10.60 1.73
C ILE A 104 14.36 9.34 1.24
N ILE A 105 15.55 9.45 0.66
CA ILE A 105 16.29 8.33 0.10
C ILE A 105 17.57 8.14 0.89
N TYR A 106 17.78 6.92 1.38
CA TYR A 106 18.92 6.56 2.21
C TYR A 106 20.11 6.07 1.36
N ASN A 107 21.29 6.63 1.64
CA ASN A 107 22.55 6.28 1.03
C ASN A 107 23.40 5.42 1.99
N PHE A 108 23.52 4.13 1.70
CA PHE A 108 24.28 3.17 2.50
C PHE A 108 25.78 3.40 2.52
N GLN A 109 26.34 4.07 1.51
CA GLN A 109 27.79 4.26 1.41
C GLN A 109 28.28 5.23 2.49
N ASN A 110 27.50 6.29 2.73
CA ASN A 110 27.89 7.42 3.56
C ASN A 110 27.01 7.56 4.82
N ASP A 111 26.09 6.63 5.07
CA ASP A 111 25.13 6.66 6.18
C ASP A 111 24.39 8.01 6.30
N CYS A 112 23.88 8.48 5.15
CA CYS A 112 23.20 9.76 5.03
C CYS A 112 21.93 9.62 4.18
N VAL A 113 21.15 10.69 4.11
CA VAL A 113 19.94 10.78 3.29
C VAL A 113 20.00 11.98 2.34
N TYR A 114 19.18 11.94 1.31
CA TYR A 114 18.84 13.11 0.50
C TYR A 114 17.33 13.17 0.30
N LEU A 115 16.82 14.37 0.07
CA LEU A 115 15.39 14.65 -0.02
C LEU A 115 15.05 15.01 -1.46
N GLN A 116 14.10 14.30 -2.05
CA GLN A 116 13.58 14.58 -3.38
C GLN A 116 12.15 15.11 -3.29
N SER A 117 11.87 16.22 -3.96
CA SER A 117 10.52 16.76 -4.06
C SER A 117 9.64 15.94 -5.03
N SER A 118 8.33 16.18 -5.00
CA SER A 118 7.38 15.58 -5.96
C SER A 118 7.57 16.01 -7.43
N LEU A 119 8.50 16.94 -7.69
CA LEU A 119 8.94 17.35 -9.03
C LEU A 119 10.27 16.70 -9.43
N SER A 120 10.75 15.73 -8.64
CA SER A 120 12.02 15.02 -8.86
C SER A 120 13.28 15.89 -8.73
N HIS A 121 13.17 17.06 -8.07
CA HIS A 121 14.32 17.90 -7.73
C HIS A 121 14.81 17.58 -6.31
N TYR A 122 16.10 17.74 -6.06
CA TYR A 122 16.72 17.47 -4.77
C TYR A 122 16.87 18.73 -3.93
N LEU A 123 16.60 18.62 -2.63
CA LEU A 123 16.90 19.66 -1.66
C LEU A 123 18.42 19.77 -1.50
N SER A 124 18.94 20.98 -1.59
CA SER A 124 20.36 21.29 -1.42
C SER A 124 20.55 22.54 -0.56
N THR A 125 21.71 22.68 0.07
CA THR A 125 22.09 23.90 0.80
C THR A 125 23.44 24.40 0.32
N ASP A 126 23.63 25.71 0.24
CA ASP A 126 24.96 26.30 0.02
C ASP A 126 25.73 26.57 1.32
N LYS A 127 26.97 27.05 1.20
CA LYS A 127 27.84 27.43 2.33
C LYS A 127 27.32 28.58 3.20
N TYR A 128 26.31 29.31 2.73
CA TYR A 128 25.65 30.39 3.47
C TYR A 128 24.34 29.93 4.10
N GLY A 129 23.99 28.63 3.99
CA GLY A 129 22.77 28.04 4.51
C GLY A 129 21.52 28.37 3.70
N ARG A 130 21.66 28.81 2.44
CA ARG A 130 20.52 29.03 1.54
C ARG A 130 20.11 27.71 0.91
N LEU A 131 18.81 27.45 0.90
CA LEU A 131 18.27 26.21 0.36
C LEU A 131 17.81 26.38 -1.08
N ASN A 132 18.06 25.36 -1.90
CA ASN A 132 17.59 25.27 -3.28
C ASN A 132 16.93 23.90 -3.55
N CYS A 133 16.01 23.86 -4.51
CA CYS A 133 15.33 22.64 -4.94
C CYS A 133 15.01 22.67 -6.46
N ASP A 134 16.02 22.94 -7.27
CA ASP A 134 15.89 23.16 -8.73
C ASP A 134 16.65 22.14 -9.59
N SER A 135 17.50 21.29 -8.99
CA SER A 135 18.32 20.31 -9.69
C SER A 135 17.77 18.89 -9.52
N ASN A 136 17.72 18.13 -10.62
CA ASN A 136 17.47 16.69 -10.62
C ASN A 136 18.76 15.84 -10.54
N LYS A 137 19.90 16.48 -10.27
CA LYS A 137 21.20 15.83 -10.06
C LYS A 137 21.66 16.03 -8.62
N LEU A 138 22.17 14.95 -8.03
CA LEU A 138 22.81 14.98 -6.72
C LEU A 138 24.20 15.61 -6.81
N ASN A 139 24.57 16.34 -5.77
CA ASN A 139 25.89 16.87 -5.51
C ASN A 139 26.16 16.80 -3.99
N ASP A 140 27.34 17.26 -3.56
CA ASP A 140 27.75 17.21 -2.15
C ASP A 140 26.86 18.07 -1.23
N ASP A 141 26.15 19.05 -1.78
CA ASP A 141 25.25 19.95 -1.06
C ASP A 141 23.87 19.32 -0.77
N CYS A 142 23.57 18.15 -1.35
CA CYS A 142 22.28 17.46 -1.21
C CYS A 142 22.22 16.45 -0.05
N TYR A 143 23.34 16.16 0.62
CA TYR A 143 23.40 15.11 1.63
C TYR A 143 23.16 15.64 3.05
N PHE A 144 22.27 14.96 3.78
CA PHE A 144 21.92 15.26 5.16
C PHE A 144 22.08 14.03 6.04
N GLN A 145 22.60 14.23 7.25
CA GLN A 145 22.56 13.24 8.33
C GLN A 145 21.26 13.42 9.12
N LEU A 146 20.60 12.31 9.46
CA LEU A 146 19.41 12.30 10.30
C LEU A 146 19.78 12.20 11.78
N GLU A 147 19.11 13.01 12.59
CA GLU A 147 19.15 12.92 14.05
C GLU A 147 17.72 12.86 14.60
N TYR A 148 17.52 12.12 15.69
CA TYR A 148 16.19 11.88 16.28
C TYR A 148 16.13 12.40 17.72
N ASN A 149 15.01 13.03 18.09
CA ASN A 149 14.74 13.36 19.50
C ASN A 149 13.85 12.30 20.19
N ARG A 150 13.62 12.49 21.49
CA ARG A 150 12.84 11.53 22.31
C ARG A 150 11.35 11.47 21.95
N ILE A 151 10.83 12.51 21.28
CA ILE A 151 9.42 12.61 20.87
C ILE A 151 9.23 12.28 19.38
N GLY A 152 10.24 11.69 18.73
CA GLY A 152 10.11 11.15 17.37
C GLY A 152 10.29 12.14 16.23
N GLN A 153 10.75 13.36 16.51
CA GLN A 153 11.03 14.36 15.47
C GLN A 153 12.43 14.20 14.92
N TRP A 154 12.59 14.60 13.66
CA TRP A 154 13.78 14.44 12.86
C TRP A 154 14.46 15.79 12.65
N ALA A 155 15.78 15.82 12.81
CA ALA A 155 16.60 16.94 12.38
C ALA A 155 17.49 16.51 11.21
N PHE A 156 17.65 17.41 10.25
CA PHE A 156 18.45 17.18 9.05
C PHE A 156 19.69 18.06 9.12
N LYS A 157 20.86 17.45 9.29
CA LYS A 157 22.14 18.15 9.36
C LYS A 157 22.88 18.02 8.04
N SER A 158 23.23 19.12 7.39
CA SER A 158 24.05 19.09 6.18
C SER A 158 25.35 18.35 6.45
N VAL A 159 25.67 17.36 5.61
CA VAL A 159 26.93 16.60 5.72
C VAL A 159 28.12 17.51 5.41
N THR A 160 27.99 18.39 4.43
CA THR A 160 29.07 19.27 3.95
C THR A 160 29.31 20.46 4.88
N TYR A 161 28.25 21.09 5.38
CA TYR A 161 28.37 22.33 6.16
C TYR A 161 28.13 22.16 7.66
N HIS A 162 27.69 20.98 8.11
CA HIS A 162 27.42 20.65 9.52
C HIS A 162 26.40 21.56 10.22
N MET A 163 25.50 22.18 9.45
CA MET A 163 24.41 23.03 9.93
C MET A 163 23.06 22.33 9.75
N TYR A 164 22.08 22.71 10.56
CA TYR A 164 20.75 22.10 10.57
C TYR A 164 19.76 22.85 9.68
N PHE A 165 18.98 22.08 8.92
CA PHE A 165 17.87 22.54 8.09
C PHE A 165 16.60 22.75 8.93
N GLY A 166 16.02 23.94 8.82
CA GLY A 166 14.80 24.32 9.51
C GLY A 166 14.16 25.59 8.95
N GLY A 167 13.38 26.26 9.79
CA GLY A 167 12.62 27.46 9.44
C GLY A 167 11.11 27.28 9.31
N ASP A 168 10.44 28.38 8.98
CA ASP A 168 8.98 28.48 8.92
C ASP A 168 8.52 29.46 7.83
N ASN A 169 7.30 29.26 7.31
CA ASN A 169 6.75 30.03 6.21
C ASN A 169 7.73 30.05 5.02
N ASP A 170 8.06 31.24 4.50
CA ASP A 170 9.03 31.40 3.40
C ASP A 170 10.50 31.55 3.87
N HIS A 171 10.75 31.47 5.17
CA HIS A 171 12.07 31.67 5.78
C HIS A 171 12.71 30.32 6.14
N LEU A 172 12.92 29.48 5.13
CA LEU A 172 13.65 28.22 5.31
C LEU A 172 15.16 28.45 5.19
N HIS A 173 15.93 27.73 6.00
CA HIS A 173 17.38 27.88 6.05
C HIS A 173 18.10 26.60 6.47
N CYS A 174 19.41 26.56 6.27
CA CYS A 174 20.31 25.53 6.76
C CYS A 174 21.61 26.12 7.32
N PHE A 175 21.50 27.07 8.27
CA PHE A 175 22.64 27.67 8.98
C PHE A 175 22.60 27.46 10.50
N SER A 176 21.58 26.78 11.02
CA SER A 176 21.40 26.63 12.46
C SER A 176 22.45 25.71 13.05
N LYS A 177 23.02 26.09 14.20
CA LYS A 177 24.02 25.29 14.92
C LYS A 177 23.42 24.25 15.85
N SER A 178 22.12 24.36 16.14
CA SER A 178 21.35 23.44 16.97
C SER A 178 20.29 22.74 16.13
N PRO A 179 19.91 21.49 16.47
CA PRO A 179 18.85 20.77 15.78
C PRO A 179 17.55 21.57 15.69
N GLU A 180 16.99 21.64 14.48
CA GLU A 180 15.63 22.09 14.23
C GLU A 180 14.77 20.89 13.82
N TRP A 181 13.61 20.75 14.46
CA TRP A 181 12.86 19.51 14.50
C TRP A 181 11.68 19.51 13.54
N TRP A 182 11.58 18.45 12.74
CA TRP A 182 10.48 18.17 11.83
C TRP A 182 9.76 16.89 12.27
N SER A 183 8.44 16.93 12.36
CA SER A 183 7.64 15.73 12.58
C SER A 183 7.36 15.03 11.25
N PRO A 184 7.83 13.78 11.06
CA PRO A 184 7.59 13.03 9.84
C PRO A 184 6.13 12.55 9.79
N HIS A 185 5.52 12.62 8.60
CA HIS A 185 4.19 12.08 8.33
C HIS A 185 4.24 11.22 7.06
N LEU A 186 4.23 9.89 7.22
CA LEU A 186 4.15 8.92 6.12
C LEU A 186 3.05 9.30 5.12
N ALA A 187 3.42 9.38 3.84
CA ALA A 187 2.48 9.66 2.75
C ALA A 187 1.89 8.37 2.15
N VAL A 188 2.37 7.19 2.57
CA VAL A 188 1.86 5.88 2.17
C VAL A 188 0.40 5.73 2.64
N HIS A 189 -0.42 5.00 1.87
CA HIS A 189 -1.75 4.66 2.33
C HIS A 189 -1.69 3.93 3.69
N PRO A 190 -2.49 4.30 4.70
CA PRO A 190 -2.32 3.74 6.04
C PRO A 190 -2.64 2.25 6.15
N GLN A 191 -3.49 1.70 5.27
CA GLN A 191 -3.79 0.25 5.23
C GLN A 191 -2.74 -0.48 4.40
N ILE A 192 -1.97 -1.32 5.08
CA ILE A 192 -0.74 -1.93 4.57
C ILE A 192 -0.63 -3.39 4.97
N ASN A 193 0.36 -4.07 4.36
CA ASN A 193 0.91 -5.30 4.89
C ASN A 193 2.26 -4.99 5.56
N LEU A 194 2.36 -5.29 6.85
CA LEU A 194 3.55 -5.00 7.65
C LEU A 194 4.51 -6.18 7.54
N LYS A 195 5.72 -5.94 7.03
CA LYS A 195 6.72 -7.00 6.83
C LYS A 195 7.92 -6.78 7.71
N HIS A 196 8.31 -7.81 8.45
CA HIS A 196 9.54 -7.81 9.21
C HIS A 196 10.71 -8.26 8.33
N VAL A 197 11.76 -7.43 8.29
CA VAL A 197 12.86 -7.57 7.33
C VAL A 197 13.68 -8.83 7.59
N LEU A 198 14.14 -9.03 8.83
CA LEU A 198 14.99 -10.19 9.15
C LEU A 198 14.25 -11.52 9.00
N ARG A 199 13.04 -11.62 9.54
CA ARG A 199 12.20 -12.84 9.48
C ARG A 199 11.72 -13.15 8.06
N LYS A 200 11.64 -12.14 7.18
CA LYS A 200 11.04 -12.24 5.84
C LYS A 200 9.62 -12.80 5.94
N ARG A 201 8.86 -12.28 6.91
CA ARG A 201 7.48 -12.67 7.24
C ARG A 201 6.64 -11.42 7.44
N TYR A 202 5.34 -11.59 7.25
CA TYR A 202 4.33 -10.56 7.41
C TYR A 202 3.65 -10.70 8.75
N ALA A 203 3.22 -9.56 9.28
CA ALA A 203 2.40 -9.51 10.46
C ALA A 203 0.96 -9.94 10.11
N LYS A 204 0.35 -10.73 10.99
CA LYS A 204 -1.07 -11.07 10.94
C LYS A 204 -1.68 -11.11 12.33
N LEU A 205 -2.97 -10.84 12.39
CA LEU A 205 -3.79 -11.08 13.56
C LEU A 205 -3.98 -12.58 13.78
N ASP A 206 -3.64 -13.05 14.96
CA ASP A 206 -3.93 -14.41 15.42
C ASP A 206 -4.55 -14.32 16.81
N ASP A 207 -5.86 -14.60 16.89
CA ASP A 207 -6.69 -14.38 18.08
C ASP A 207 -6.54 -12.96 18.68
N ASP A 208 -5.78 -12.85 19.78
CA ASP A 208 -5.58 -11.63 20.57
C ASP A 208 -4.16 -11.04 20.45
N GLU A 209 -3.33 -11.58 19.55
CA GLU A 209 -1.94 -11.15 19.33
C GLU A 209 -1.64 -10.89 17.84
N ILE A 210 -0.50 -10.24 17.59
CA ILE A 210 0.03 -10.07 16.23
C ILE A 210 1.25 -10.96 16.08
N HIS A 211 1.13 -11.99 15.24
CA HIS A 211 2.22 -12.88 14.87
C HIS A 211 2.94 -12.38 13.62
N VAL A 212 4.24 -12.64 13.53
CA VAL A 212 5.08 -12.28 12.38
C VAL A 212 5.77 -13.52 11.83
N ASP A 213 4.94 -14.46 11.41
CA ASP A 213 5.28 -15.77 10.86
C ASP A 213 4.66 -16.03 9.48
N GLU A 214 3.83 -15.12 8.99
CA GLU A 214 3.07 -15.28 7.76
C GLU A 214 3.98 -15.11 6.52
N ILE A 215 3.92 -16.06 5.58
CA ILE A 215 4.84 -16.07 4.42
C ILE A 215 4.38 -15.07 3.37
N ILE A 216 3.07 -15.01 3.15
CA ILE A 216 2.41 -14.11 2.21
C ILE A 216 1.24 -13.41 2.93
N PRO A 217 1.04 -12.09 2.75
CA PRO A 217 -0.01 -11.40 3.47
C PRO A 217 -1.37 -11.70 2.83
N TRP A 218 -2.03 -12.75 3.28
CA TRP A 218 -3.24 -13.29 2.67
C TRP A 218 -4.39 -13.31 3.66
N GLY A 219 -5.58 -12.88 3.22
CA GLY A 219 -6.75 -12.77 4.09
C GLY A 219 -6.88 -11.42 4.79
N SER A 220 -7.94 -11.30 5.59
CA SER A 220 -8.25 -10.09 6.35
C SER A 220 -7.35 -9.90 7.57
N ASP A 221 -6.86 -11.00 8.14
CA ASP A 221 -5.95 -11.08 9.28
C ASP A 221 -4.57 -10.46 8.99
N ALA A 222 -4.09 -10.51 7.75
CA ALA A 222 -2.82 -9.90 7.35
C ALA A 222 -2.88 -8.36 7.14
N ILE A 223 -4.03 -7.74 7.41
CA ILE A 223 -4.23 -6.30 7.22
C ILE A 223 -3.95 -5.54 8.51
N ILE A 224 -3.06 -4.56 8.37
CA ILE A 224 -2.66 -3.64 9.43
C ILE A 224 -2.94 -2.21 8.95
N ALA A 225 -3.44 -1.36 9.85
CA ALA A 225 -3.46 0.08 9.62
C ALA A 225 -2.43 0.79 10.51
N VAL A 226 -1.58 1.60 9.89
CA VAL A 226 -0.62 2.46 10.58
C VAL A 226 -1.23 3.87 10.66
N GLU A 227 -2.00 4.11 11.71
CA GLU A 227 -2.75 5.36 11.90
C GLU A 227 -1.86 6.46 12.48
N TYR A 228 -1.84 7.63 11.84
CA TYR A 228 -1.13 8.79 12.37
C TYR A 228 -2.01 9.57 13.36
N LEU A 229 -1.48 9.82 14.57
CA LEU A 229 -2.14 10.53 15.65
C LEU A 229 -1.13 11.36 16.44
N ASN A 230 -1.32 12.68 16.49
CA ASN A 230 -0.52 13.60 17.31
C ASN A 230 1.01 13.41 17.17
N ASP A 231 1.53 13.39 15.94
CA ASP A 231 2.96 13.13 15.64
C ASP A 231 3.47 11.73 15.99
N HIS A 232 2.57 10.82 16.34
CA HIS A 232 2.85 9.42 16.61
C HIS A 232 2.03 8.52 15.68
N TYR A 233 2.26 7.22 15.78
CA TYR A 233 1.59 6.18 15.03
C TYR A 233 0.98 5.14 15.96
N CYS A 234 -0.23 4.70 15.64
CA CYS A 234 -0.83 3.51 16.22
C CYS A 234 -0.79 2.39 15.18
N ILE A 235 -0.56 1.15 15.63
CA ILE A 235 -0.65 -0.03 14.78
C ILE A 235 -1.97 -0.72 15.10
N ARG A 236 -2.91 -0.69 14.15
CA ARG A 236 -4.26 -1.26 14.28
C ARG A 236 -4.37 -2.57 13.51
N SER A 237 -4.87 -3.60 14.18
CA SER A 237 -5.21 -4.90 13.59
C SER A 237 -6.55 -4.89 12.86
N SER A 238 -6.81 -5.95 12.09
CA SER A 238 -8.05 -6.09 11.30
C SER A 238 -9.34 -6.15 12.13
N ASN A 239 -9.28 -6.65 13.36
CA ASN A 239 -10.40 -6.64 14.32
C ASN A 239 -10.59 -5.28 15.02
N GLY A 240 -9.73 -4.30 14.72
CA GLY A 240 -9.85 -2.92 15.19
C GLY A 240 -9.16 -2.59 16.51
N PHE A 241 -8.36 -3.50 17.03
CA PHE A 241 -7.56 -3.30 18.23
C PHE A 241 -6.21 -2.68 17.88
N TYR A 242 -5.55 -2.09 18.89
CA TYR A 242 -4.27 -1.43 18.80
C TYR A 242 -3.19 -2.25 19.50
N VAL A 243 -2.03 -2.35 18.87
CA VAL A 243 -0.84 -2.98 19.46
C VAL A 243 -0.35 -2.14 20.62
N HIS A 244 -0.34 -2.74 21.80
CA HIS A 244 0.27 -2.19 22.99
C HIS A 244 1.76 -2.54 23.04
N LYS A 245 2.60 -1.73 23.69
CA LYS A 245 4.04 -1.93 23.76
C LYS A 245 4.46 -3.29 24.37
N ASP A 246 3.61 -3.89 25.21
CA ASP A 246 3.86 -5.23 25.82
C ASP A 246 3.52 -6.39 24.87
N GLY A 247 2.91 -6.11 23.71
CA GLY A 247 2.53 -7.08 22.68
C GLY A 247 1.07 -7.49 22.69
N LYS A 248 0.29 -7.05 23.68
CA LYS A 248 -1.16 -7.30 23.72
C LYS A 248 -1.91 -6.36 22.78
N LEU A 249 -3.14 -6.76 22.46
CA LEU A 249 -4.09 -5.92 21.74
C LEU A 249 -5.05 -5.21 22.71
N THR A 250 -5.33 -3.93 22.47
CA THR A 250 -6.25 -3.11 23.27
C THR A 250 -7.17 -2.26 22.40
N THR A 251 -8.39 -1.98 22.86
CA THR A 251 -9.34 -1.11 22.15
C THR A 251 -9.11 0.38 22.39
N ILE A 252 -8.26 0.73 23.37
CA ILE A 252 -8.05 2.10 23.82
C ILE A 252 -6.69 2.60 23.35
N LYS A 253 -6.67 3.77 22.72
CA LYS A 253 -5.43 4.47 22.39
C LYS A 253 -4.86 5.10 23.66
N THR A 254 -3.70 4.64 24.10
CA THR A 254 -2.97 5.19 25.25
C THR A 254 -1.55 5.55 24.81
N ASN A 255 -0.77 6.20 25.68
CA ASN A 255 0.64 6.48 25.39
C ASN A 255 1.47 5.21 25.13
N GLU A 256 0.99 4.05 25.59
CA GLU A 256 1.64 2.75 25.41
C GLU A 256 1.24 2.04 24.11
N THR A 257 0.30 2.60 23.34
CA THR A 257 -0.03 2.18 21.97
C THR A 257 0.48 3.16 20.92
N LEU A 258 1.21 4.21 21.34
CA LEU A 258 1.78 5.23 20.47
C LEU A 258 3.25 4.92 20.18
N PHE A 259 3.59 4.97 18.90
CA PHE A 259 4.93 4.74 18.41
C PHE A 259 5.42 5.93 17.58
N THR A 260 6.64 6.37 17.83
CA THR A 260 7.37 7.25 16.91
C THR A 260 8.03 6.41 15.81
N ILE A 261 8.40 7.05 14.70
CA ILE A 261 9.13 6.40 13.62
C ILE A 261 10.55 6.95 13.46
N GLU A 262 11.50 6.07 13.17
CA GLU A 262 12.88 6.41 12.86
C GLU A 262 13.38 5.54 11.69
N LEU A 263 14.44 5.99 11.01
CA LEU A 263 15.08 5.20 9.96
C LEU A 263 16.37 4.57 10.50
N TYR A 264 16.43 3.24 10.52
CA TYR A 264 17.65 2.51 10.81
C TYR A 264 18.17 1.83 9.55
N LYS A 265 19.27 2.36 9.01
CA LYS A 265 19.88 1.91 7.74
C LYS A 265 18.88 1.89 6.58
N GLY A 266 18.06 2.94 6.49
CA GLY A 266 17.02 3.09 5.47
C GLY A 266 15.72 2.33 5.72
N TYR A 267 15.63 1.50 6.76
CA TYR A 267 14.40 0.79 7.12
C TYR A 267 13.63 1.50 8.21
N LEU A 268 12.30 1.42 8.17
CA LEU A 268 11.43 1.97 9.19
C LEU A 268 11.55 1.15 10.47
N THR A 269 11.58 1.85 11.59
CA THR A 269 11.51 1.29 12.93
C THR A 269 10.42 2.02 13.72
N PHE A 270 9.80 1.34 14.68
CA PHE A 270 8.79 1.91 15.56
C PHE A 270 9.34 1.94 16.98
N LYS A 271 9.25 3.09 17.67
CA LYS A 271 9.80 3.27 19.02
C LYS A 271 8.72 3.79 19.97
N ASP A 272 8.56 3.12 21.11
CA ASP A 272 7.53 3.41 22.11
C ASP A 272 7.88 4.58 23.04
N CYS A 273 6.98 4.84 24.00
CA CYS A 273 7.15 5.87 25.02
C CYS A 273 8.33 5.62 25.98
N ASP A 274 8.75 4.36 26.16
CA ASP A 274 9.90 4.01 26.99
C ASP A 274 11.22 4.05 26.19
N GLN A 275 11.21 4.47 24.93
CA GLN A 275 12.35 4.45 24.02
C GLN A 275 12.84 3.02 23.69
N SER A 276 11.93 2.06 23.69
CA SER A 276 12.14 0.69 23.21
C SER A 276 11.58 0.54 21.81
N TYR A 277 12.29 -0.20 20.95
CA TYR A 277 11.87 -0.47 19.60
C TYR A 277 10.97 -1.71 19.53
N LEU A 278 9.99 -1.63 18.64
CA LEU A 278 9.12 -2.73 18.24
C LEU A 278 9.95 -3.80 17.51
N THR A 279 9.68 -5.05 17.82
CA THR A 279 10.35 -6.23 17.26
C THR A 279 9.37 -7.42 17.27
N ALA A 280 9.79 -8.57 16.74
CA ALA A 280 9.02 -9.81 16.75
C ALA A 280 9.77 -10.90 17.53
N ILE A 281 9.16 -11.42 18.61
CA ILE A 281 9.82 -12.33 19.56
C ILE A 281 9.27 -13.76 19.48
N GLY A 282 10.15 -14.74 19.73
CA GLY A 282 9.77 -16.15 19.83
C GLY A 282 9.47 -16.79 18.47
N PRO A 283 9.03 -18.05 18.44
CA PRO A 283 8.81 -18.80 17.19
C PRO A 283 7.75 -18.17 16.29
N LEU A 284 6.62 -17.73 16.86
CA LEU A 284 5.51 -17.09 16.16
C LEU A 284 5.81 -15.62 15.81
N GLY A 285 6.81 -15.02 16.45
CA GLY A 285 7.17 -13.63 16.21
C GLY A 285 6.13 -12.66 16.75
N ILE A 286 5.78 -12.80 18.02
CA ILE A 286 4.85 -11.91 18.70
C ILE A 286 5.40 -10.48 18.62
N LEU A 287 4.60 -9.58 18.06
CA LEU A 287 4.97 -8.19 17.83
C LEU A 287 4.90 -7.42 19.15
N THR A 288 6.03 -6.99 19.68
CA THR A 288 6.15 -6.34 20.99
C THR A 288 7.39 -5.46 21.03
N THR A 289 7.53 -4.61 22.04
CA THR A 289 8.70 -3.75 22.21
C THR A 289 9.69 -4.35 23.18
N ARG A 290 11.00 -4.15 22.93
CA ARG A 290 12.03 -4.74 23.81
C ARG A 290 13.33 -3.97 23.85
N ASN A 291 13.93 -3.73 22.70
CA ASN A 291 15.32 -3.31 22.60
C ASN A 291 15.44 -1.79 22.68
N LYS A 292 16.43 -1.26 23.39
CA LYS A 292 16.69 0.20 23.48
C LYS A 292 17.48 0.76 22.31
N ILE A 293 18.03 -0.11 21.47
CA ILE A 293 18.86 0.24 20.32
C ILE A 293 18.30 -0.52 19.12
N ALA A 294 18.05 0.19 18.02
CA ALA A 294 17.60 -0.43 16.79
C ALA A 294 18.69 -1.31 16.16
N GLY A 295 18.31 -2.52 15.80
CA GLY A 295 19.13 -3.49 15.08
C GLY A 295 18.39 -4.02 13.85
N LYS A 296 18.77 -5.23 13.41
CA LYS A 296 18.08 -5.90 12.28
C LYS A 296 16.71 -6.47 12.68
N ASP A 297 16.49 -6.68 13.97
CA ASP A 297 15.26 -7.25 14.54
C ASP A 297 14.13 -6.20 14.68
N GLU A 298 14.44 -4.93 14.44
CA GLU A 298 13.50 -3.80 14.58
C GLU A 298 13.11 -3.19 13.22
N GLN A 299 13.59 -3.78 12.11
CA GLN A 299 13.40 -3.26 10.77
C GLN A 299 12.11 -3.78 10.13
N PHE A 300 11.27 -2.84 9.68
CA PHE A 300 10.01 -3.12 9.01
C PHE A 300 9.93 -2.47 7.62
N LEU A 301 9.12 -3.09 6.76
CA LEU A 301 8.66 -2.54 5.50
C LEU A 301 7.14 -2.42 5.53
N LEU A 302 6.64 -1.33 4.96
CA LEU A 302 5.21 -1.12 4.73
C LEU A 302 4.94 -1.39 3.25
N GLU A 303 4.28 -2.50 2.95
CA GLU A 303 3.90 -2.86 1.59
C GLU A 303 2.43 -2.51 1.34
N GLU A 304 2.10 -2.06 0.13
CA GLU A 304 0.72 -1.78 -0.26
C GLU A 304 -0.15 -3.03 -0.10
N SER A 305 -1.29 -2.88 0.57
CA SER A 305 -2.29 -3.94 0.62
C SER A 305 -3.09 -3.99 -0.68
N LYS A 306 -2.65 -4.83 -1.62
CA LYS A 306 -3.40 -5.08 -2.85
C LYS A 306 -4.77 -5.69 -2.53
N LEU A 307 -5.78 -5.35 -3.32
CA LEU A 307 -7.14 -5.83 -3.10
C LEU A 307 -7.25 -7.37 -3.21
N GLN A 308 -7.82 -7.99 -2.18
CA GLN A 308 -8.16 -9.41 -2.16
C GLN A 308 -9.68 -9.59 -2.10
N ILE A 309 -10.16 -10.53 -2.92
CA ILE A 309 -11.57 -10.75 -3.17
C ILE A 309 -11.94 -12.21 -3.02
N CYS A 310 -13.22 -12.45 -2.73
CA CYS A 310 -13.89 -13.69 -3.08
C CYS A 310 -14.85 -13.44 -4.24
N LEU A 311 -15.05 -14.46 -5.07
CA LEU A 311 -15.99 -14.42 -6.19
C LEU A 311 -17.13 -15.39 -5.94
N VAL A 312 -18.35 -14.87 -6.00
CA VAL A 312 -19.58 -15.67 -5.97
C VAL A 312 -20.08 -15.81 -7.40
N ALA A 313 -20.26 -17.03 -7.87
CA ALA A 313 -20.85 -17.31 -9.18
C ALA A 313 -22.39 -17.23 -9.12
N PRO A 314 -23.11 -17.20 -10.26
CA PRO A 314 -24.58 -17.16 -10.31
C PRO A 314 -25.27 -18.33 -9.59
N ASN A 315 -24.56 -19.45 -9.42
CA ASN A 315 -25.03 -20.60 -8.65
C ASN A 315 -24.97 -20.39 -7.11
N GLY A 316 -24.58 -19.20 -6.65
CA GLY A 316 -24.45 -18.83 -5.24
C GLY A 316 -23.20 -19.39 -4.54
N LYS A 317 -22.33 -20.12 -5.27
CA LYS A 317 -21.14 -20.76 -4.71
C LYS A 317 -19.88 -19.92 -4.95
N LEU A 318 -18.92 -20.07 -4.06
CA LEU A 318 -17.61 -19.43 -4.13
C LEU A 318 -16.70 -20.15 -5.13
N VAL A 319 -16.05 -19.34 -5.97
CA VAL A 319 -14.93 -19.76 -6.82
C VAL A 319 -13.74 -20.14 -5.92
N SER A 320 -13.10 -21.26 -6.21
CA SER A 320 -12.00 -21.80 -5.41
C SER A 320 -11.09 -22.72 -6.22
N ILE A 321 -9.85 -22.88 -5.74
CA ILE A 321 -8.85 -23.85 -6.22
C ILE A 321 -8.76 -25.12 -5.35
N LYS A 322 -9.73 -25.37 -4.47
CA LYS A 322 -9.71 -26.52 -3.54
C LYS A 322 -9.85 -27.88 -4.22
N GLN A 323 -10.55 -27.93 -5.35
CA GLN A 323 -10.87 -29.18 -6.06
C GLN A 323 -9.77 -29.64 -7.03
N GLY A 324 -8.63 -28.92 -7.07
CA GLY A 324 -7.53 -29.22 -7.95
C GLY A 324 -7.09 -27.99 -8.74
N ILE A 325 -6.50 -28.24 -9.90
CA ILE A 325 -5.87 -27.21 -10.72
C ILE A 325 -6.90 -26.32 -11.44
N ASP A 326 -8.01 -26.91 -11.86
CA ASP A 326 -9.11 -26.19 -12.50
C ASP A 326 -9.91 -25.38 -11.46
N LEU A 327 -10.19 -24.12 -11.79
CA LEU A 327 -11.04 -23.29 -10.96
C LEU A 327 -12.49 -23.76 -11.00
N SER A 328 -13.13 -23.76 -9.84
CA SER A 328 -14.52 -24.19 -9.70
C SER A 328 -15.30 -23.37 -8.68
N ALA A 329 -16.53 -23.01 -9.03
CA ALA A 329 -17.51 -22.39 -8.15
C ALA A 329 -18.32 -23.46 -7.42
N ASN A 330 -17.71 -24.08 -6.41
CA ASN A 330 -18.25 -25.24 -5.71
C ASN A 330 -18.23 -25.15 -4.18
N GLN A 331 -17.67 -24.08 -3.60
CA GLN A 331 -17.55 -23.93 -2.14
C GLN A 331 -18.68 -23.08 -1.57
N TYR A 332 -19.09 -23.37 -0.33
CA TYR A 332 -20.03 -22.55 0.44
C TYR A 332 -19.31 -21.71 1.49
N GLU A 333 -18.28 -22.29 2.09
CA GLU A 333 -17.48 -21.63 3.12
C GLU A 333 -16.22 -21.01 2.52
N ARG A 334 -15.83 -19.89 3.12
CA ARG A 334 -14.61 -19.18 2.76
C ARG A 334 -13.42 -19.82 3.44
N ASP A 335 -12.40 -20.14 2.65
CA ASP A 335 -11.04 -20.44 3.10
C ASP A 335 -10.01 -19.75 2.20
N HIS A 336 -8.71 -19.91 2.48
CA HIS A 336 -7.64 -19.30 1.68
C HIS A 336 -7.69 -19.67 0.20
N SER A 337 -8.23 -20.84 -0.16
CA SER A 337 -8.36 -21.30 -1.55
C SER A 337 -9.44 -20.58 -2.36
N SER A 338 -10.33 -19.85 -1.67
CA SER A 338 -11.41 -19.05 -2.25
C SER A 338 -11.12 -17.55 -2.28
N ILE A 339 -9.96 -17.14 -1.77
CA ILE A 339 -9.48 -15.75 -1.79
C ILE A 339 -8.53 -15.58 -2.97
N PHE A 340 -8.67 -14.47 -3.67
CA PHE A 340 -7.84 -14.12 -4.82
C PHE A 340 -7.38 -12.67 -4.74
N GLN A 341 -6.13 -12.39 -5.11
CA GLN A 341 -5.60 -11.03 -5.15
C GLN A 341 -5.66 -10.48 -6.57
N LEU A 342 -6.27 -9.30 -6.72
CA LEU A 342 -6.33 -8.59 -7.99
C LEU A 342 -5.07 -7.74 -8.17
N GLU A 343 -4.35 -7.96 -9.26
CA GLU A 343 -3.16 -7.19 -9.61
C GLU A 343 -3.33 -6.59 -11.00
N TYR A 344 -3.62 -5.29 -11.07
CA TYR A 344 -3.67 -4.59 -12.34
C TYR A 344 -2.24 -4.42 -12.88
N ASP A 345 -2.04 -4.72 -14.15
CA ASP A 345 -0.75 -4.60 -14.82
C ASP A 345 -0.86 -3.54 -15.92
N ASP A 346 -0.06 -2.48 -15.77
CA ASP A 346 -0.06 -1.35 -16.69
C ASP A 346 0.52 -1.72 -18.07
N ASP A 347 1.37 -2.74 -18.18
CA ASP A 347 1.93 -3.17 -19.46
C ASP A 347 0.91 -3.98 -20.27
N PHE A 348 0.13 -4.82 -19.60
CA PHE A 348 -0.95 -5.60 -20.21
C PHE A 348 -2.29 -4.86 -20.29
N HIS A 349 -2.42 -3.74 -19.57
CA HIS A 349 -3.70 -3.04 -19.35
C HIS A 349 -4.83 -3.97 -18.90
N ALA A 350 -4.50 -4.91 -18.00
CA ALA A 350 -5.41 -5.97 -17.55
C ALA A 350 -5.08 -6.42 -16.13
N TYR A 351 -6.02 -7.12 -15.50
CA TYR A 351 -5.82 -7.77 -14.21
C TYR A 351 -5.20 -9.16 -14.36
N HIS A 352 -4.25 -9.46 -13.49
CA HIS A 352 -3.78 -10.80 -13.20
C HIS A 352 -4.30 -11.22 -11.82
N ILE A 353 -4.90 -12.40 -11.75
CA ILE A 353 -5.59 -12.87 -10.55
C ILE A 353 -4.69 -13.89 -9.85
N ARG A 354 -4.11 -13.50 -8.72
CA ARG A 354 -3.15 -14.31 -7.95
C ARG A 354 -3.88 -15.14 -6.90
N THR A 355 -3.34 -16.31 -6.60
CA THR A 355 -3.83 -17.26 -5.60
C THR A 355 -2.90 -17.32 -4.37
N TYR A 356 -3.35 -17.99 -3.31
CA TYR A 356 -2.58 -18.13 -2.06
C TYR A 356 -1.32 -19.00 -2.22
N ASP A 357 -1.28 -19.91 -3.18
CA ASP A 357 -0.09 -20.69 -3.53
C ASP A 357 0.84 -19.93 -4.49
N ASN A 358 0.61 -18.61 -4.66
CA ASN A 358 1.41 -17.71 -5.48
C ASN A 358 1.42 -18.07 -6.97
N LYS A 359 0.32 -18.65 -7.46
CA LYS A 359 0.05 -18.88 -8.89
C LYS A 359 -0.89 -17.81 -9.42
N TYR A 360 -0.96 -17.71 -10.74
CA TYR A 360 -1.93 -16.88 -11.43
C TYR A 360 -2.93 -17.75 -12.18
N TRP A 361 -4.16 -17.23 -12.28
CA TRP A 361 -5.16 -17.77 -13.18
C TRP A 361 -4.64 -17.72 -14.62
N LYS A 362 -4.79 -18.82 -15.34
CA LYS A 362 -4.37 -18.99 -16.72
C LYS A 362 -5.46 -19.70 -17.51
N ILE A 363 -5.69 -19.23 -18.72
CA ILE A 363 -6.59 -19.87 -19.68
C ILE A 363 -5.85 -21.05 -20.31
N GLU A 364 -6.42 -22.24 -20.20
CA GLU A 364 -5.92 -23.48 -20.79
C GLU A 364 -7.04 -24.14 -21.61
N GLY A 365 -6.96 -23.99 -22.94
CA GLY A 365 -8.05 -24.40 -23.84
C GLY A 365 -9.34 -23.64 -23.56
N PHE A 366 -10.34 -24.33 -23.01
CA PHE A 366 -11.62 -23.74 -22.58
C PHE A 366 -11.72 -23.55 -21.07
N ASN A 367 -10.77 -24.06 -20.28
CA ASN A 367 -10.82 -24.01 -18.82
C ASN A 367 -9.94 -22.87 -18.28
N VAL A 368 -10.14 -22.54 -17.00
CA VAL A 368 -9.26 -21.66 -16.24
C VAL A 368 -8.58 -22.45 -15.15
N GLN A 369 -7.26 -22.32 -15.07
CA GLN A 369 -6.40 -23.07 -14.16
C GLN A 369 -5.51 -22.14 -13.34
N ALA A 370 -5.22 -22.50 -12.09
CA ALA A 370 -4.30 -21.74 -11.23
C ALA A 370 -2.89 -22.33 -11.28
N ILE A 371 -2.20 -22.20 -12.42
CA ILE A 371 -0.89 -22.84 -12.65
C ILE A 371 0.24 -21.88 -12.98
N ALA A 372 -0.07 -20.66 -13.40
CA ALA A 372 0.94 -19.78 -13.98
C ALA A 372 1.87 -19.18 -12.90
N ASP A 373 3.18 -19.33 -13.09
CA ASP A 373 4.20 -18.67 -12.27
C ASP A 373 4.50 -17.23 -12.69
N LYS A 374 4.11 -16.88 -13.92
CA LYS A 374 4.41 -15.59 -14.56
C LYS A 374 3.18 -15.04 -15.23
N ARG A 375 3.14 -13.72 -15.32
CA ARG A 375 2.14 -12.98 -16.09
C ARG A 375 2.41 -13.15 -17.59
N SER A 376 1.34 -13.39 -18.32
CA SER A 376 1.29 -13.48 -19.77
C SER A 376 -0.11 -13.11 -20.27
N ILE A 377 -0.29 -13.05 -21.58
CA ILE A 377 -1.58 -12.73 -22.20
C ILE A 377 -2.68 -13.73 -21.80
N GLU A 378 -2.35 -15.01 -21.59
CA GLU A 378 -3.28 -16.06 -21.14
C GLU A 378 -3.69 -15.92 -19.66
N THR A 379 -3.02 -15.04 -18.91
CA THR A 379 -3.32 -14.74 -17.51
C THR A 379 -3.95 -13.36 -17.32
N SER A 380 -4.22 -12.66 -18.42
CA SER A 380 -4.76 -11.30 -18.43
C SER A 380 -6.29 -11.31 -18.55
N PHE A 381 -6.94 -10.61 -17.63
CA PHE A 381 -8.40 -10.48 -17.59
C PHE A 381 -8.81 -9.01 -17.43
N GLN A 382 -9.74 -8.54 -18.25
CA GLN A 382 -10.45 -7.29 -18.00
C GLN A 382 -11.66 -7.56 -17.11
N ILE A 383 -11.87 -6.69 -16.12
CA ILE A 383 -13.04 -6.74 -15.25
C ILE A 383 -14.01 -5.65 -15.71
N GLN A 384 -15.20 -6.05 -16.13
CA GLN A 384 -16.24 -5.13 -16.59
C GLN A 384 -17.39 -5.11 -15.60
N SER A 385 -17.84 -3.90 -15.22
CA SER A 385 -19.06 -3.73 -14.43
C SER A 385 -20.26 -4.14 -15.27
N ALA A 386 -21.09 -5.00 -14.71
CA ALA A 386 -22.35 -5.45 -15.27
C ALA A 386 -23.57 -4.72 -14.67
N GLY A 387 -23.32 -3.71 -13.84
CA GLY A 387 -24.35 -3.05 -13.06
C GLY A 387 -24.77 -3.83 -11.82
N HIS A 388 -25.41 -3.13 -10.89
CA HIS A 388 -25.85 -3.63 -9.58
C HIS A 388 -24.73 -4.22 -8.70
N GLY A 389 -23.46 -4.06 -9.09
CA GLY A 389 -22.24 -4.54 -8.45
C GLY A 389 -21.74 -5.92 -8.92
N ARG A 390 -22.39 -6.45 -9.97
CA ARG A 390 -21.93 -7.64 -10.70
C ARG A 390 -20.78 -7.27 -11.63
N ILE A 391 -19.95 -8.27 -11.93
CA ILE A 391 -18.86 -8.12 -12.87
C ILE A 391 -18.81 -9.26 -13.88
N LYS A 392 -18.19 -9.00 -15.03
CA LYS A 392 -17.75 -10.02 -15.98
C LYS A 392 -16.23 -9.99 -16.09
N PHE A 393 -15.64 -11.16 -16.28
CA PHE A 393 -14.24 -11.28 -16.70
C PHE A 393 -14.19 -11.50 -18.21
N GLN A 394 -13.52 -10.58 -18.91
CA GLN A 394 -13.22 -10.71 -20.32
C GLN A 394 -11.74 -11.06 -20.48
N THR A 395 -11.46 -12.08 -21.28
CA THR A 395 -10.09 -12.53 -21.61
C THR A 395 -9.50 -11.65 -22.71
N SER A 396 -8.18 -11.75 -22.95
CA SER A 396 -7.48 -11.05 -24.04
C SER A 396 -8.07 -11.30 -25.43
N ASN A 397 -8.72 -12.45 -25.64
CA ASN A 397 -9.30 -12.87 -26.90
C ASN A 397 -10.81 -12.53 -26.97
N GLU A 398 -11.24 -11.54 -26.19
CA GLU A 398 -12.62 -11.01 -26.11
C GLU A 398 -13.69 -12.02 -25.66
N LYS A 399 -13.27 -13.21 -25.20
CA LYS A 399 -14.17 -14.24 -24.63
C LYS A 399 -14.45 -13.97 -23.16
N PHE A 400 -15.55 -14.49 -22.64
CA PHE A 400 -16.02 -14.28 -21.28
C PHE A 400 -15.93 -15.52 -20.41
N LEU A 401 -15.72 -15.29 -19.12
CA LEU A 401 -15.73 -16.33 -18.11
C LEU A 401 -17.15 -16.69 -17.67
N VAL A 402 -17.46 -17.98 -17.64
CA VAL A 402 -18.74 -18.51 -17.16
C VAL A 402 -18.53 -19.75 -16.29
N PRO A 403 -19.36 -19.95 -15.25
CA PRO A 403 -19.40 -21.22 -14.54
C PRO A 403 -20.18 -22.25 -15.37
N HIS A 404 -19.56 -23.42 -15.59
CA HIS A 404 -20.23 -24.59 -16.16
C HIS A 404 -21.22 -25.20 -15.14
N ALA A 405 -22.15 -26.03 -15.59
CA ALA A 405 -23.11 -26.74 -14.71
C ALA A 405 -22.44 -27.58 -13.60
N THR A 406 -21.20 -28.02 -13.83
CA THR A 406 -20.37 -28.75 -12.84
C THR A 406 -19.61 -27.84 -11.86
N GLY A 407 -19.77 -26.52 -11.99
CA GLY A 407 -19.06 -25.49 -11.23
C GLY A 407 -17.74 -25.03 -11.83
N HIS A 408 -17.10 -25.82 -12.71
CA HIS A 408 -15.83 -25.43 -13.34
C HIS A 408 -15.95 -24.15 -14.14
N LEU A 409 -14.96 -23.26 -14.04
CA LEU A 409 -14.93 -22.04 -14.83
C LEU A 409 -14.42 -22.32 -16.24
N ARG A 410 -15.15 -21.78 -17.22
CA ARG A 410 -14.83 -21.91 -18.64
C ARG A 410 -14.88 -20.58 -19.36
N VAL A 411 -14.20 -20.55 -20.51
CA VAL A 411 -14.16 -19.41 -21.40
C VAL A 411 -15.09 -19.67 -22.59
N VAL A 412 -16.05 -18.78 -22.82
CA VAL A 412 -17.05 -18.88 -23.91
C VAL A 412 -17.16 -17.58 -24.71
N ASN A 413 -17.68 -17.69 -25.93
CA ASN A 413 -17.98 -16.52 -26.76
C ASN A 413 -19.29 -15.85 -26.29
N GLU A 414 -19.44 -14.55 -26.58
CA GLU A 414 -20.51 -13.66 -26.08
C GLU A 414 -21.96 -14.11 -26.40
N GLN A 415 -22.15 -15.04 -27.35
CA GLN A 415 -23.47 -15.50 -27.79
C GLN A 415 -24.24 -16.37 -26.77
N ILE A 416 -23.63 -16.75 -25.64
CA ILE A 416 -24.28 -17.53 -24.58
C ILE A 416 -24.75 -16.56 -23.47
N SER A 417 -26.06 -16.34 -23.42
CA SER A 417 -26.86 -15.66 -22.37
C SER A 417 -26.10 -14.79 -21.36
N SER A 418 -26.29 -13.48 -21.51
CA SER A 418 -25.69 -12.42 -20.70
C SER A 418 -25.77 -12.60 -19.17
N ASN A 419 -26.72 -13.39 -18.64
CA ASN A 419 -26.93 -13.63 -17.22
C ASN A 419 -26.01 -14.67 -16.56
N ASP A 420 -25.45 -15.62 -17.32
CA ASP A 420 -24.65 -16.72 -16.75
C ASP A 420 -23.18 -16.33 -16.52
N ALA A 421 -22.76 -15.17 -17.04
CA ALA A 421 -21.38 -14.67 -16.97
C ALA A 421 -21.11 -13.70 -15.82
N TYR A 422 -22.07 -13.50 -14.92
CA TYR A 422 -21.94 -12.54 -13.83
C TYR A 422 -21.33 -13.16 -12.59
N PHE A 423 -20.38 -12.47 -11.99
CA PHE A 423 -19.86 -12.79 -10.66
C PHE A 423 -20.13 -11.63 -9.71
N SER A 424 -20.37 -11.94 -8.45
CA SER A 424 -20.37 -10.96 -7.37
C SER A 424 -18.99 -10.92 -6.72
N ILE A 425 -18.43 -9.73 -6.51
CA ILE A 425 -17.20 -9.55 -5.74
C ILE A 425 -17.53 -9.29 -4.29
N LYS A 426 -16.81 -9.97 -3.39
CA LYS A 426 -16.74 -9.61 -1.97
C LYS A 426 -15.32 -9.19 -1.64
N PHE A 427 -15.13 -7.99 -1.09
CA PHE A 427 -13.83 -7.54 -0.62
C PHE A 427 -13.49 -8.23 0.71
N ILE A 428 -12.32 -8.86 0.78
CA ILE A 428 -11.91 -9.68 1.93
C ILE A 428 -11.00 -8.90 2.85
N ASN A 429 -9.98 -8.27 2.28
CA ASN A 429 -8.95 -7.57 3.02
C ASN A 429 -9.27 -6.07 3.18
N ARG A 430 -10.56 -5.76 3.28
CA ARG A 430 -11.13 -4.43 3.58
C ARG A 430 -12.21 -4.51 4.68
N PRO A 431 -11.92 -5.10 5.86
CA PRO A 431 -12.86 -5.11 7.00
C PRO A 431 -13.17 -3.69 7.51
N PHE A 432 -12.26 -2.76 7.23
CA PHE A 432 -12.46 -1.33 7.26
C PHE A 432 -11.77 -0.72 6.03
N CYS A 433 -12.12 0.52 5.70
CA CYS A 433 -11.59 1.27 4.58
C CYS A 433 -11.13 2.66 5.01
N ILE A 434 -10.06 3.12 4.38
CA ILE A 434 -9.59 4.50 4.41
C ILE A 434 -9.61 4.96 2.96
N PHE A 435 -10.25 6.08 2.66
CA PHE A 435 -10.28 6.59 1.29
C PHE A 435 -9.32 7.77 1.15
N LYS A 436 -8.52 7.74 0.09
CA LYS A 436 -7.58 8.82 -0.24
C LYS A 436 -7.65 9.16 -1.73
N CYS A 437 -7.62 10.45 -2.05
CA CYS A 437 -7.46 10.95 -3.41
C CYS A 437 -6.27 11.91 -3.49
N ASP A 438 -6.05 12.53 -4.65
CA ASP A 438 -4.92 13.45 -4.89
C ASP A 438 -4.94 14.69 -3.98
N PHE A 439 -6.08 15.02 -3.38
CA PHE A 439 -6.23 16.14 -2.45
C PHE A 439 -5.98 15.79 -0.99
N GLY A 440 -5.91 14.50 -0.63
CA GLY A 440 -5.76 14.03 0.74
C GLY A 440 -6.73 12.90 1.10
N HIS A 441 -6.91 12.67 2.41
CA HIS A 441 -7.84 11.67 2.92
C HIS A 441 -9.27 12.21 3.00
N ILE A 442 -10.24 11.30 2.86
CA ILE A 442 -11.61 11.56 3.29
C ILE A 442 -11.64 11.64 4.81
N GLY A 443 -12.27 12.69 5.33
CA GLY A 443 -12.61 12.79 6.74
C GLY A 443 -13.61 13.90 7.03
N TYR A 444 -14.04 13.97 8.29
CA TYR A 444 -15.03 14.95 8.74
C TYR A 444 -14.51 16.38 8.58
N ARG A 445 -15.31 17.25 7.94
CA ARG A 445 -15.09 18.70 7.91
C ARG A 445 -14.97 19.25 9.33
N ASN A 446 -15.98 18.93 10.13
CA ASN A 446 -16.01 19.09 11.57
C ASN A 446 -16.93 17.98 12.14
N LYS A 447 -16.67 17.56 13.39
CA LYS A 447 -17.40 16.45 14.01
C LYS A 447 -18.91 16.72 14.17
N GLN A 448 -19.30 17.99 14.33
CA GLN A 448 -20.70 18.38 14.58
C GLN A 448 -21.57 18.26 13.32
N SER A 449 -21.08 18.75 12.17
CA SER A 449 -21.82 18.69 10.91
C SER A 449 -21.78 17.31 10.26
N ARG A 450 -20.81 16.47 10.64
CA ARG A 450 -20.55 15.13 10.05
C ARG A 450 -20.43 15.12 8.52
N ILE A 451 -20.28 16.27 7.87
CA ILE A 451 -20.05 16.42 6.43
C ILE A 451 -18.61 16.01 6.12
N LEU A 452 -18.42 15.28 5.03
CA LEU A 452 -17.12 14.76 4.60
C LEU A 452 -16.41 15.71 3.63
N GLU A 453 -15.09 15.78 3.76
CA GLU A 453 -14.17 16.48 2.88
C GLU A 453 -12.97 15.57 2.54
N CYS A 454 -12.31 15.80 1.41
CA CYS A 454 -11.23 14.96 0.89
C CYS A 454 -9.84 15.59 0.96
N ASN A 455 -9.67 16.67 1.73
CA ASN A 455 -8.42 17.42 1.87
C ASN A 455 -7.76 17.23 3.24
N LYS A 456 -8.15 16.17 3.96
CA LYS A 456 -7.68 15.94 5.33
C LYS A 456 -6.29 15.31 5.31
N ALA A 457 -5.45 15.78 6.23
CA ALA A 457 -4.16 15.14 6.50
C ALA A 457 -4.34 13.83 7.28
N LEU A 458 -5.34 13.75 8.15
CA LEU A 458 -5.65 12.56 8.94
C LEU A 458 -6.68 11.70 8.22
N SER A 459 -6.48 10.39 8.22
CA SER A 459 -7.44 9.42 7.73
C SER A 459 -8.63 9.27 8.67
N THR A 460 -9.79 9.02 8.08
CA THR A 460 -10.97 8.53 8.80
C THR A 460 -11.22 7.08 8.39
N LEU A 461 -11.62 6.25 9.36
CA LEU A 461 -11.95 4.85 9.15
C LEU A 461 -13.43 4.71 8.82
N PHE A 462 -13.74 3.85 7.87
CA PHE A 462 -15.10 3.48 7.47
C PHE A 462 -15.24 1.96 7.48
N SER A 463 -16.44 1.44 7.69
CA SER A 463 -16.74 0.02 7.46
C SER A 463 -17.60 -0.15 6.21
N LEU A 464 -17.38 -1.27 5.51
CA LEU A 464 -18.21 -1.72 4.40
C LEU A 464 -19.17 -2.79 4.92
N GLU A 465 -20.47 -2.55 4.80
CA GLU A 465 -21.50 -3.54 5.12
C GLU A 465 -22.21 -4.01 3.84
N GLU A 466 -22.47 -5.31 3.73
CA GLU A 466 -23.26 -5.88 2.63
C GLU A 466 -24.77 -5.68 2.89
N PRO A 467 -25.58 -5.38 1.86
CA PRO A 467 -27.04 -5.30 1.97
C PRO A 467 -27.70 -6.55 2.56
N HIS A 468 -28.50 -6.36 3.62
CA HIS A 468 -29.23 -7.44 4.32
C HIS A 468 -30.54 -7.85 3.64
N ASP A 469 -30.99 -7.11 2.62
CA ASP A 469 -32.35 -7.18 2.10
C ASP A 469 -32.69 -8.48 1.34
N GLY A 470 -31.77 -9.45 1.25
CA GLY A 470 -31.96 -10.71 0.54
C GLY A 470 -32.23 -10.54 -0.96
N THR A 471 -32.27 -9.29 -1.45
CA THR A 471 -32.27 -9.00 -2.86
C THR A 471 -30.84 -9.12 -3.30
N HIS A 472 -30.58 -10.05 -4.20
CA HIS A 472 -29.30 -10.26 -4.87
C HIS A 472 -28.91 -9.07 -5.77
N SER A 473 -29.13 -7.81 -5.35
CA SER A 473 -28.49 -6.63 -5.94
C SER A 473 -27.05 -6.56 -5.41
N GLU A 474 -26.25 -7.47 -5.95
CA GLU A 474 -24.90 -7.89 -5.57
C GLU A 474 -23.83 -6.84 -5.88
N GLY A 475 -23.17 -6.24 -4.88
CA GLY A 475 -22.00 -5.34 -5.01
C GLY A 475 -22.30 -3.85 -4.80
N ILE A 476 -23.47 -3.59 -4.22
CA ILE A 476 -23.75 -2.39 -3.44
C ILE A 476 -23.18 -2.57 -2.03
N VAL A 477 -22.62 -1.52 -1.45
CA VAL A 477 -22.14 -1.47 -0.07
C VAL A 477 -22.84 -0.35 0.70
N TYR A 478 -23.01 -0.55 2.00
CA TYR A 478 -23.27 0.54 2.92
C TYR A 478 -21.96 1.04 3.51
N LEU A 479 -21.75 2.35 3.41
CA LEU A 479 -20.60 3.02 4.02
C LEU A 479 -21.01 3.59 5.36
N LYS A 480 -20.33 3.19 6.42
CA LYS A 480 -20.62 3.59 7.80
C LYS A 480 -19.38 4.23 8.41
N GLY A 481 -19.57 5.37 9.08
CA GLY A 481 -18.47 6.04 9.78
C GLY A 481 -18.08 5.31 11.06
N LEU A 482 -16.78 5.24 11.33
CA LEU A 482 -16.27 4.73 12.60
C LEU A 482 -15.70 5.89 13.43
N GLU A 483 -16.29 6.18 14.59
CA GLU A 483 -15.69 7.13 15.53
C GLU A 483 -14.54 6.49 16.33
N ASN A 484 -13.56 7.33 16.69
CA ASN A 484 -12.35 6.97 17.43
C ASN A 484 -12.55 6.82 18.95
N SER A 485 -13.75 6.52 19.44
CA SER A 485 -14.02 6.46 20.90
C SER A 485 -14.98 5.33 21.31
N THR A 486 -14.42 4.40 22.09
CA THR A 486 -15.07 3.42 22.99
C THR A 486 -15.94 2.33 22.35
N ILE A 487 -15.46 1.08 22.44
CA ILE A 487 -16.12 -0.13 21.93
C ILE A 487 -16.69 -0.93 23.11
N SER A 488 -17.97 -1.33 23.05
CA SER A 488 -18.53 -2.42 23.86
C SER A 488 -18.73 -3.65 22.97
N ILE A 489 -18.10 -4.78 23.33
CA ILE A 489 -18.11 -6.03 22.55
C ILE A 489 -19.23 -6.94 23.06
N LYS A 490 -20.01 -7.52 22.14
CA LYS A 490 -20.82 -8.73 22.39
C LYS A 490 -20.44 -9.80 21.36
N ILE A 491 -19.88 -10.90 21.84
CA ILE A 491 -19.47 -12.07 21.03
C ILE A 491 -20.73 -12.89 20.69
N ILE A 492 -21.01 -13.11 19.41
CA ILE A 492 -21.91 -14.18 18.95
C ILE A 492 -21.27 -14.90 17.75
N ARG A 493 -21.37 -16.23 17.77
CA ARG A 493 -20.69 -17.23 16.94
C ARG A 493 -20.79 -17.03 15.43
N VAL A 494 -19.64 -17.25 14.78
CA VAL A 494 -19.37 -17.62 13.38
C VAL A 494 -20.04 -16.74 12.32
N PHE A 495 -19.19 -16.04 11.56
CA PHE A 495 -19.43 -15.06 10.47
C PHE A 495 -19.52 -13.59 10.90
N LEU A 496 -18.44 -12.85 10.55
CA LEU A 496 -18.30 -11.39 10.48
C LEU A 496 -18.57 -10.58 11.76
N PHE A 497 -17.50 -9.96 12.28
CA PHE A 497 -17.59 -8.93 13.31
C PHE A 497 -18.00 -7.59 12.68
N PHE A 498 -19.11 -7.02 13.13
CA PHE A 498 -19.44 -5.61 12.89
C PHE A 498 -18.86 -4.77 14.03
N VAL A 499 -17.96 -3.84 13.70
CA VAL A 499 -17.45 -2.84 14.65
C VAL A 499 -18.49 -1.72 14.77
N LEU A 500 -19.22 -1.70 15.89
CA LEU A 500 -20.02 -0.56 16.29
C LEU A 500 -19.11 0.40 17.07
N GLY A 501 -18.64 1.46 16.41
CA GLY A 501 -18.40 2.73 17.10
C GLY A 501 -19.74 3.41 17.31
N SER A 502 -19.93 4.09 18.44
CA SER A 502 -20.97 5.14 18.53
C SER A 502 -20.73 6.09 17.35
N ASP A 503 -21.61 6.26 16.35
CA ASP A 503 -23.07 6.27 16.45
C ASP A 503 -23.79 5.29 15.50
N GLY A 504 -23.07 4.37 14.85
CA GLY A 504 -23.69 3.42 13.92
C GLY A 504 -24.33 4.04 12.65
N VAL A 505 -24.01 5.29 12.34
CA VAL A 505 -24.63 6.09 11.27
C VAL A 505 -23.98 5.91 9.89
N TYR A 506 -24.82 5.92 8.87
CA TYR A 506 -24.46 5.68 7.48
C TYR A 506 -24.13 6.97 6.73
N TRP A 507 -23.37 6.81 5.65
CA TRP A 507 -23.23 7.86 4.64
C TRP A 507 -24.59 8.15 4.01
N GLU A 508 -24.91 9.42 3.81
CA GLU A 508 -26.09 9.88 3.08
C GLU A 508 -25.71 11.05 2.15
N ILE A 509 -26.56 11.30 1.16
CA ILE A 509 -26.43 12.47 0.28
C ILE A 509 -27.38 13.56 0.79
N LEU A 510 -26.86 14.75 1.03
CA LEU A 510 -27.66 15.92 1.39
C LEU A 510 -28.33 16.56 0.16
N ASN A 511 -29.25 17.49 0.40
CA ASN A 511 -29.95 18.22 -0.67
C ASN A 511 -29.00 19.00 -1.60
N ASP A 512 -27.84 19.44 -1.08
CA ASP A 512 -26.79 20.12 -1.85
C ASP A 512 -25.81 19.14 -2.54
N LEU A 513 -26.16 17.85 -2.56
CA LEU A 513 -25.39 16.75 -3.13
C LEU A 513 -24.06 16.46 -2.41
N SER A 514 -23.80 17.08 -1.27
CA SER A 514 -22.65 16.75 -0.43
C SER A 514 -22.87 15.44 0.33
N ILE A 515 -21.77 14.83 0.78
CA ILE A 515 -21.81 13.57 1.53
C ILE A 515 -21.60 13.85 3.02
N CYS A 516 -22.46 13.28 3.86
CA CYS A 516 -22.32 13.34 5.32
C CYS A 516 -22.54 11.96 5.95
N VAL A 517 -22.09 11.81 7.20
CA VAL A 517 -22.29 10.59 7.99
C VAL A 517 -23.34 10.85 9.07
N SER A 518 -24.59 10.95 8.67
CA SER A 518 -25.72 11.18 9.57
C SER A 518 -26.95 10.32 9.26
N GLY A 519 -26.86 9.44 8.28
CA GLY A 519 -27.96 8.59 7.87
C GLY A 519 -28.33 7.59 8.97
N CYS A 520 -29.59 7.64 9.41
CA CYS A 520 -30.16 6.63 10.32
C CYS A 520 -30.43 5.30 9.61
N GLU A 521 -30.60 5.34 8.28
CA GLU A 521 -30.86 4.18 7.43
C GLU A 521 -29.71 3.96 6.42
N PRO A 522 -29.42 2.71 6.04
CA PRO A 522 -28.34 2.41 5.10
C PRO A 522 -28.61 2.95 3.68
N SER A 523 -27.73 3.82 3.18
CA SER A 523 -27.78 4.30 1.78
C SER A 523 -26.88 3.46 0.86
N LYS A 524 -27.42 3.06 -0.29
CA LYS A 524 -26.77 2.18 -1.27
C LYS A 524 -25.70 2.91 -2.10
N PHE A 525 -24.42 2.65 -1.84
CA PHE A 525 -23.29 3.09 -2.70
C PHE A 525 -22.74 1.91 -3.51
N ALA A 526 -22.24 2.13 -4.72
CA ALA A 526 -21.55 1.10 -5.49
C ALA A 526 -20.06 1.47 -5.65
N LEU A 527 -19.19 0.50 -5.37
CA LEU A 527 -17.75 0.63 -5.57
C LEU A 527 -17.38 -0.04 -6.89
N GLU A 528 -16.95 0.75 -7.86
CA GLU A 528 -16.49 0.23 -9.15
C GLU A 528 -14.97 0.26 -9.22
N LEU A 529 -14.36 -0.90 -9.48
CA LEU A 529 -12.91 -1.04 -9.59
C LEU A 529 -12.39 -0.22 -10.78
N CYS A 530 -11.38 0.60 -10.53
CA CYS A 530 -10.66 1.30 -11.57
C CYS A 530 -9.65 0.36 -12.23
N PRO A 531 -9.31 0.54 -13.52
CA PRO A 531 -8.15 -0.12 -14.13
C PRO A 531 -6.84 0.50 -13.62
N SER A 532 -6.59 0.34 -12.31
CA SER A 532 -5.42 0.83 -11.58
C SER A 532 -5.31 0.11 -10.23
N HIS A 533 -4.13 0.18 -9.60
CA HIS A 533 -3.85 -0.48 -8.32
C HIS A 533 -4.74 0.07 -7.19
N SER A 534 -5.49 -0.82 -6.54
CA SER A 534 -6.25 -0.58 -5.29
C SER A 534 -7.11 0.71 -5.30
N ARG A 535 -7.74 1.02 -6.43
CA ARG A 535 -8.57 2.22 -6.60
C ARG A 535 -9.99 1.91 -7.04
N VAL A 536 -10.94 2.70 -6.55
CA VAL A 536 -12.36 2.64 -6.91
C VAL A 536 -12.90 4.02 -7.29
N VAL A 537 -13.94 4.03 -8.12
CA VAL A 537 -14.89 5.15 -8.17
C VAL A 537 -16.13 4.78 -7.38
N ILE A 538 -16.73 5.75 -6.72
CA ILE A 538 -17.88 5.54 -5.83
C ILE A 538 -19.11 6.14 -6.49
N LYS A 539 -20.11 5.30 -6.79
CA LYS A 539 -21.42 5.73 -7.30
C LYS A 539 -22.41 5.83 -6.15
N ALA A 540 -23.06 6.98 -6.02
CA ALA A 540 -23.98 7.29 -4.94
C ALA A 540 -25.44 6.91 -5.30
N PRO A 541 -26.36 6.83 -4.32
CA PRO A 541 -27.76 6.47 -4.54
C PRO A 541 -28.51 7.27 -5.62
N ASN A 542 -28.11 8.52 -5.86
CA ASN A 542 -28.68 9.38 -6.91
C ASN A 542 -28.24 8.99 -8.34
N GLY A 543 -27.46 7.91 -8.50
CA GLY A 543 -26.97 7.42 -9.79
C GLY A 543 -25.71 8.13 -10.30
N MET A 544 -25.18 9.09 -9.54
CA MET A 544 -24.01 9.90 -9.90
C MET A 544 -22.77 9.42 -9.14
N TYR A 545 -21.59 9.62 -9.70
CA TYR A 545 -20.31 9.34 -9.05
C TYR A 545 -19.85 10.50 -8.18
N LEU A 546 -19.13 10.15 -7.11
CA LEU A 546 -18.47 11.11 -6.25
C LEU A 546 -17.34 11.83 -6.98
N ARG A 547 -17.32 13.14 -6.82
CA ARG A 547 -16.30 14.05 -7.33
C ARG A 547 -15.76 14.89 -6.19
N ALA A 548 -14.44 14.89 -6.10
CA ALA A 548 -13.65 15.72 -5.21
C ALA A 548 -13.24 17.00 -5.93
N GLU A 549 -13.25 18.12 -5.21
CA GLU A 549 -12.79 19.42 -5.70
C GLU A 549 -11.56 19.91 -4.91
N GLN A 550 -10.81 20.85 -5.48
CA GLN A 550 -9.56 21.35 -4.87
C GLN A 550 -9.76 22.00 -3.49
N ASN A 551 -10.94 22.58 -3.25
CA ASN A 551 -11.34 23.14 -1.96
C ASN A 551 -11.61 22.06 -0.89
N GLY A 552 -11.64 20.77 -1.28
CA GLY A 552 -11.88 19.61 -0.43
C GLY A 552 -13.32 19.10 -0.41
N SER A 553 -14.27 19.74 -1.10
CA SER A 553 -15.66 19.27 -1.11
C SER A 553 -15.79 17.94 -1.85
N ILE A 554 -16.66 17.07 -1.35
CA ILE A 554 -17.05 15.81 -1.99
C ILE A 554 -18.53 15.89 -2.34
N GLN A 555 -18.86 15.74 -3.62
CA GLN A 555 -20.25 15.81 -4.10
C GLN A 555 -20.58 14.69 -5.08
N ALA A 556 -21.83 14.21 -5.05
CA ALA A 556 -22.34 13.20 -5.98
C ALA A 556 -22.90 13.84 -7.27
N THR A 557 -22.01 14.37 -8.12
CA THR A 557 -22.37 15.20 -9.28
C THR A 557 -21.83 14.69 -10.62
N CYS A 558 -20.95 13.68 -10.63
CA CYS A 558 -20.31 13.22 -11.86
C CYS A 558 -21.13 12.14 -12.55
N GLN A 559 -21.44 12.27 -13.84
CA GLN A 559 -22.22 11.26 -14.58
C GLN A 559 -21.35 10.11 -15.14
N ASN A 560 -20.06 10.36 -15.35
CA ASN A 560 -19.17 9.45 -16.06
C ASN A 560 -18.08 8.93 -15.12
N SER A 561 -17.97 7.62 -14.96
CA SER A 561 -16.95 6.97 -14.12
C SER A 561 -15.52 7.38 -14.50
N ARG A 562 -15.25 7.67 -15.79
CA ARG A 562 -13.92 8.11 -16.25
C ARG A 562 -13.52 9.50 -15.76
N GLN A 563 -14.50 10.34 -15.42
CA GLN A 563 -14.28 11.69 -14.90
C GLN A 563 -14.49 11.77 -13.39
N ALA A 564 -14.93 10.68 -12.77
CA ALA A 564 -15.12 10.59 -11.33
C ALA A 564 -13.78 10.56 -10.62
N THR A 565 -13.78 10.96 -9.35
CA THR A 565 -12.59 10.86 -8.53
C THR A 565 -12.28 9.41 -8.23
N GLN A 566 -11.03 9.00 -8.49
CA GLN A 566 -10.51 7.70 -8.07
C GLN A 566 -10.05 7.78 -6.63
N TRP A 567 -10.48 6.82 -5.82
CA TRP A 567 -10.16 6.71 -4.41
C TRP A 567 -9.28 5.48 -4.20
N GLU A 568 -8.05 5.70 -3.73
CA GLU A 568 -7.23 4.65 -3.14
C GLU A 568 -7.90 4.20 -1.84
N PHE A 569 -8.02 2.89 -1.62
CA PHE A 569 -8.75 2.32 -0.50
C PHE A 569 -8.21 0.99 -0.02
#